data_AF-A0A9X9XBC3-F1
#
_entry.id   AF-A0A9X9XBC3-F1
#
_cell.length_a   1.000
_cell.length_b   1.000
_cell.length_c   1.000
_cell.angle_alpha   90.00
_cell.angle_beta   90.00
_cell.angle_gamma   90.00
#
_symmetry.space_group_name_H-M   'P 1'
#
loop_
_entity.id
_entity.type
_entity.pdbx_description
1 polymer ?
#
loop_
_entity_poly.entity_id
_entity_poly.type
_entity_poly.pdbx_seq_one_letter_code
_entity_poly.pdbx_strand_id
1 'polypeptide(L)'
;MHRLAALLLLLALPAAAQAPPACTRAREGQVACMAGKLCECRFERGGQLTGRPDHFAWDCGALRPMCPPDPTITQQQPWVPPVGVGVWVGPGRRGAPPP
;
A
#
# COMPACT_ATOMS: atom_id res chain seq x y z
N MET A 1 -11.72 -41.62 -7.63
CA MET A 1 -11.98 -40.19 -7.94
C MET A 1 -12.19 -39.32 -6.70
N HIS A 2 -12.88 -39.77 -5.65
CA HIS A 2 -13.11 -38.99 -4.42
C HIS A 2 -11.84 -38.57 -3.65
N ARG A 3 -10.76 -39.38 -3.68
CA ARG A 3 -9.51 -39.07 -2.96
C ARG A 3 -8.72 -37.89 -3.56
N LEU A 4 -8.85 -37.65 -4.87
CA LEU A 4 -8.20 -36.52 -5.54
C LEU A 4 -8.90 -35.20 -5.21
N ALA A 5 -10.22 -35.20 -5.10
CA ALA A 5 -10.99 -34.02 -4.73
C ALA A 5 -10.67 -33.52 -3.31
N ALA A 6 -10.46 -34.45 -2.37
CA ALA A 6 -10.04 -34.10 -1.01
C ALA A 6 -8.64 -33.47 -0.96
N LEU A 7 -7.71 -33.93 -1.80
CA LEU A 7 -6.34 -33.39 -1.87
C LEU A 7 -6.30 -31.97 -2.45
N LEU A 8 -7.16 -31.68 -3.43
CA LEU A 8 -7.30 -30.34 -4.04
C LEU A 8 -7.88 -29.31 -3.06
N LEU A 9 -8.76 -29.73 -2.14
CA LEU A 9 -9.31 -28.84 -1.12
C LEU A 9 -8.27 -28.40 -0.08
N LEU A 10 -7.25 -29.23 0.19
CA LEU A 10 -6.17 -28.93 1.14
C LEU A 10 -5.16 -27.90 0.61
N LEU A 11 -5.10 -27.68 -0.72
CA LEU A 11 -4.21 -26.71 -1.35
C LEU A 11 -4.83 -25.31 -1.47
N ALA A 12 -6.12 -25.16 -1.18
CA ALA A 12 -6.86 -23.91 -1.27
C ALA A 12 -6.82 -23.08 0.04
N LEU A 13 -5.75 -23.19 0.83
CA LEU A 13 -5.57 -22.36 2.02
C LEU A 13 -5.32 -20.90 1.60
N PRO A 14 -6.14 -19.94 2.05
CA PRO A 14 -5.89 -18.54 1.77
C PRO A 14 -4.55 -18.15 2.41
N ALA A 15 -3.69 -17.50 1.63
CA ALA A 15 -2.45 -16.93 2.14
C ALA A 15 -2.80 -15.81 3.13
N ALA A 16 -2.72 -16.11 4.43
CA ALA A 16 -2.93 -15.12 5.47
C ALA A 16 -1.79 -14.10 5.40
N ALA A 17 -2.15 -12.83 5.19
CA ALA A 17 -1.20 -11.72 5.33
C ALA A 17 -0.60 -11.76 6.74
N GLN A 18 0.73 -11.83 6.84
CA GLN A 18 1.42 -11.89 8.12
C GLN A 18 1.17 -10.58 8.87
N ALA A 19 0.79 -10.67 10.15
CA ALA A 19 0.60 -9.49 10.97
C ALA A 19 1.91 -8.68 11.00
N PRO A 20 1.84 -7.34 10.84
CA PRO A 20 3.04 -6.53 10.90
C PRO A 20 3.73 -6.72 12.26
N PRO A 21 5.07 -6.75 12.30
CA PRO A 21 5.79 -6.93 13.55
C PRO A 21 5.45 -5.80 14.52
N ALA A 22 5.42 -6.13 15.81
CA ALA A 22 5.18 -5.12 16.84
C ALA A 22 6.24 -4.00 16.77
N CYS A 23 5.77 -2.75 16.74
CA CYS A 23 6.63 -1.58 16.89
C CYS A 23 7.13 -1.53 18.33
N THR A 24 8.45 -1.60 18.50
CA THR A 24 9.14 -1.64 19.79
C THR A 24 10.34 -0.71 19.70
N ARG A 25 10.99 -0.41 20.83
CA ARG A 25 12.22 0.38 20.84
C ARG A 25 13.29 -0.15 19.87
N ALA A 26 13.45 -1.46 19.77
CA ALA A 26 14.43 -2.08 18.87
C ALA A 26 14.12 -1.84 17.38
N ARG A 27 12.89 -1.42 17.06
CA ARG A 27 12.42 -1.12 15.71
C ARG A 27 12.19 0.36 15.44
N GLU A 28 12.54 1.24 16.38
CA GLU A 28 12.42 2.68 16.18
C GLU A 28 13.16 3.12 14.91
N GLY A 29 12.49 3.93 14.08
CA GLY A 29 12.99 4.40 12.78
C GLY A 29 12.86 3.39 11.63
N GLN A 30 12.48 2.13 11.90
CA GLN A 30 12.24 1.17 10.82
C GLN A 30 10.95 1.50 10.07
N VAL A 31 10.90 1.15 8.78
CA VAL A 31 9.75 1.33 7.91
C VAL A 31 9.15 0.01 7.47
N ALA A 32 7.82 -0.03 7.35
CA ALA A 32 7.09 -1.19 6.87
C ALA A 32 5.89 -0.77 6.01
N CYS A 33 5.60 -1.55 4.97
CA CYS A 33 4.41 -1.34 4.15
C CYS A 33 3.19 -1.94 4.86
N MET A 34 2.21 -1.10 5.20
CA MET A 34 0.94 -1.52 5.80
C MET A 34 -0.21 -0.80 5.13
N ALA A 35 -1.20 -1.57 4.64
CA ALA A 35 -2.36 -1.03 3.92
C ALA A 35 -1.99 -0.04 2.79
N GLY A 36 -0.91 -0.33 2.05
CA GLY A 36 -0.44 0.51 0.94
C GLY A 36 0.30 1.80 1.36
N LYS A 37 0.50 2.03 2.66
CA LYS A 37 1.28 3.15 3.22
C LYS A 37 2.63 2.68 3.73
N LEU A 38 3.67 3.47 3.48
CA LEU A 38 4.99 3.24 4.07
C LEU A 38 5.02 3.84 5.48
N CYS A 39 4.68 3.04 6.48
CA CYS A 39 4.64 3.50 7.86
C CYS A 39 6.00 3.41 8.53
N GLU A 40 6.23 4.20 9.58
CA GLU A 40 7.45 4.18 10.40
C GLU A 40 7.14 3.89 11.86
N CYS A 41 7.99 3.10 12.50
CA CYS A 41 7.88 2.84 13.92
C CYS A 41 8.52 4.00 14.70
N ARG A 42 7.73 4.73 15.47
CA ARG A 42 8.18 5.88 16.26
C ARG A 42 7.68 5.85 17.68
N PHE A 43 8.36 6.57 18.57
CA PHE A 43 7.88 6.81 19.92
C PHE A 43 6.78 7.88 19.91
N GLU A 44 5.59 7.51 20.37
CA GLU A 44 4.47 8.40 20.60
C GLU A 44 4.43 8.79 22.08
N ARG A 45 4.50 10.09 22.34
CA ARG A 45 4.24 10.61 23.68
C ARG A 45 2.76 10.50 23.99
N GLY A 46 2.49 9.91 25.14
CA GLY A 46 1.19 9.86 25.77
C GLY A 46 0.68 11.24 26.15
N GLY A 47 -0.55 11.27 26.64
CA GLY A 47 -1.22 12.48 27.07
C GLY A 47 -1.86 12.28 28.44
N GLN A 48 -1.48 13.12 29.41
CA GLN A 48 -2.07 13.07 30.75
C GLN A 48 -3.59 13.31 30.72
N LEU A 49 -4.05 14.20 29.83
CA LEU A 49 -5.49 14.50 29.67
C LEU A 49 -6.29 13.30 29.16
N THR A 50 -5.69 12.46 28.30
CA THR A 50 -6.34 11.29 27.70
C THR A 50 -6.07 10.00 28.47
N GLY A 51 -5.22 10.05 29.51
CA GLY A 51 -4.75 8.88 30.23
C GLY A 51 -3.94 7.90 29.35
N ARG A 52 -3.45 8.34 28.20
CA ARG A 52 -2.74 7.48 27.26
C ARG A 52 -1.26 7.43 27.65
N PRO A 53 -0.68 6.25 27.89
CA PRO A 53 0.74 6.13 28.20
C PRO A 53 1.61 6.34 26.95
N ASP A 54 2.86 6.70 27.20
CA ASP A 54 3.94 6.67 26.22
C ASP A 54 4.11 5.26 25.64
N HIS A 55 4.27 5.14 24.33
CA HIS A 55 4.44 3.85 23.67
C HIS A 55 5.10 3.99 22.29
N PHE A 56 5.57 2.87 21.74
CA PHE A 56 6.01 2.79 20.34
C PHE A 56 4.83 2.40 19.46
N ALA A 57 4.60 3.15 18.38
CA ALA A 57 3.51 2.91 17.45
C ALA A 57 3.97 3.10 15.99
N TRP A 58 3.26 2.44 15.09
CA TRP A 58 3.42 2.65 13.65
C TRP A 58 2.70 3.92 13.22
N ASP A 59 3.46 4.92 12.75
CA ASP A 59 2.93 6.11 12.09
C ASP A 59 2.64 5.81 10.62
N CYS A 60 1.35 5.64 10.32
CA CYS A 60 0.79 5.50 8.99
C CYS A 60 0.00 6.75 8.56
N GLY A 61 0.33 7.92 9.11
CA GLY A 61 -0.41 9.18 8.89
C GLY A 61 -0.57 9.56 7.42
N ALA A 62 -1.49 10.48 7.14
CA ALA A 62 -1.84 10.86 5.77
C ALA A 62 -0.65 11.35 4.92
N LEU A 63 0.34 11.97 5.56
CA LEU A 63 1.56 12.49 4.93
C LEU A 63 2.60 11.40 4.62
N ARG A 64 2.42 10.18 5.13
CA ARG A 64 3.29 9.05 4.78
C ARG A 64 3.07 8.66 3.32
N PRO A 65 4.15 8.38 2.57
CA PRO A 65 4.05 8.02 1.16
C PRO A 65 3.37 6.65 0.97
N MET A 66 2.98 6.38 -0.27
CA MET A 66 2.56 5.04 -0.67
C MET A 66 3.75 4.07 -0.61
N CYS A 67 3.46 2.78 -0.45
CA CYS A 67 4.48 1.75 -0.62
C CYS A 67 5.06 1.75 -2.05
N PRO A 68 6.32 1.34 -2.22
CA PRO A 68 6.85 1.10 -3.56
C PRO A 68 6.00 0.04 -4.29
N PRO A 69 5.86 0.15 -5.63
CA PRO A 69 5.16 -0.85 -6.42
C PRO A 69 5.87 -2.20 -6.27
N ASP A 70 5.09 -3.27 -6.17
CA ASP A 70 5.62 -4.62 -6.10
C ASP A 70 6.32 -4.94 -7.45
N PRO A 71 7.64 -5.19 -7.45
CA PRO A 71 8.38 -5.47 -8.68
C PRO A 71 7.97 -6.79 -9.34
N THR A 72 7.27 -7.68 -8.61
CA THR A 72 6.76 -8.96 -9.13
C THR A 72 5.40 -8.82 -9.79
N ILE A 73 4.67 -7.73 -9.54
CA ILE A 73 3.43 -7.41 -10.25
C ILE A 73 3.79 -6.66 -11.53
N THR A 74 3.77 -7.38 -12.66
CA THR A 74 3.78 -6.71 -13.97
C THR A 74 2.45 -5.99 -14.15
N GLN A 75 2.46 -4.66 -14.07
CA GLN A 75 1.31 -3.84 -14.48
C GLN A 75 1.02 -4.12 -15.96
N GLN A 76 -0.02 -4.92 -16.24
CA GLN A 76 -0.50 -5.10 -17.60
C GLN A 76 -0.93 -3.74 -18.12
N GLN A 77 -0.27 -3.25 -19.18
CA GLN A 77 -0.74 -2.03 -19.83
C GLN A 77 -2.18 -2.25 -20.27
N PRO A 78 -3.11 -1.32 -19.98
CA PRO A 78 -4.44 -1.36 -20.54
C PRO A 78 -4.33 -1.47 -22.06
N TRP A 79 -5.00 -2.46 -22.65
CA TRP A 79 -5.09 -2.57 -24.10
C TRP A 79 -5.74 -1.30 -24.66
N VAL A 80 -4.94 -0.45 -25.28
CA VAL A 80 -5.42 0.75 -26.00
C VAL A 80 -5.64 0.31 -27.45
N PRO A 81 -6.87 0.41 -28.00
CA PRO A 81 -7.05 0.16 -29.42
C PRO A 81 -6.19 1.15 -30.20
N PRO A 82 -5.53 0.75 -31.30
CA PRO A 82 -4.87 1.70 -32.17
C PRO A 82 -5.95 2.67 -32.67
N VAL A 83 -5.89 3.91 -32.18
CA VAL A 83 -6.76 5.00 -32.64
C VAL A 83 -6.39 5.30 -34.09
N GLY A 84 -6.99 4.57 -35.00
CA GLY A 84 -7.11 5.00 -36.38
C GLY A 84 -7.84 6.35 -36.38
N VAL A 85 -7.15 7.38 -36.86
CA VAL A 85 -7.71 8.65 -37.35
C VAL A 85 -8.57 9.47 -36.36
N GLY A 86 -7.95 10.42 -35.66
CA GLY A 86 -8.42 11.80 -35.76
C GLY A 86 -9.25 12.45 -34.63
N VAL A 87 -9.11 12.07 -33.35
CA VAL A 87 -9.59 12.95 -32.26
C VAL A 87 -8.58 13.00 -31.11
N TRP A 88 -7.78 14.08 -31.07
CA TRP A 88 -7.05 14.49 -29.87
C TRP A 88 -8.04 15.18 -28.92
N VAL A 89 -8.40 14.53 -27.81
CA VAL A 89 -9.00 15.22 -26.65
C VAL A 89 -7.90 15.36 -25.60
N GLY A 90 -7.11 16.43 -25.70
CA GLY A 90 -6.16 16.80 -24.65
C GLY A 90 -6.90 17.37 -23.42
N PRO A 91 -6.43 17.12 -22.19
CA PRO A 91 -6.98 17.78 -21.01
C PRO A 91 -6.72 19.29 -21.13
N GLY A 92 -7.79 20.08 -21.13
CA GLY A 92 -7.76 21.51 -21.37
C GLY A 92 -6.78 22.25 -20.47
N ARG A 93 -5.63 22.64 -21.04
CA ARG A 93 -4.77 23.68 -20.46
C ARG A 93 -5.42 25.03 -20.71
N ARG A 94 -6.18 25.53 -19.73
CA ARG A 94 -6.43 26.97 -19.59
C ARG A 94 -5.11 27.62 -19.17
N GLY A 95 -4.35 28.12 -20.13
CA GLY A 95 -3.10 28.86 -19.91
C GLY A 95 -2.89 29.86 -21.04
N ALA A 96 -2.71 31.12 -20.66
CA ALA A 96 -2.69 32.33 -21.49
C ALA A 96 -1.70 32.30 -22.68
N PRO A 97 -1.93 33.12 -23.73
CA PRO A 97 -0.96 33.29 -24.81
C PRO A 97 0.30 34.03 -24.33
N PRO A 98 1.52 33.62 -24.77
CA PRO A 98 2.77 34.39 -24.57
C PRO A 98 2.82 35.65 -25.47
N PRO A 99 3.70 36.63 -25.18
CA PRO A 99 3.63 38.02 -25.69
C PRO A 99 3.78 38.16 -27.21
#